data_AF-A0A1F7P6Z3-F1
#
_entry.id   AF-A0A1F7P6Z3-F1
#
_cell.length_a   1.000
_cell.length_b   1.000
_cell.length_c   1.000
_cell.angle_alpha   90.00
_cell.angle_beta   90.00
_cell.angle_gamma   90.00
#
_symmetry.space_group_name_H-M   'P 1'
#
loop_
_entity.id
_entity.type
_entity.pdbx_description
1 polymer ?
#
loop_
_entity_poly.entity_id
_entity_poly.type
_entity_poly.pdbx_seq_one_letter_code
_entity_poly.pdbx_strand_id
1 'polypeptide(L)'
;MRCARVLGALCCVVLLSAARPAPAQEQAPRQPFGPDWAMFAGYDVFVKKGCGQCHSIRGVGGKVGPDLARVPVEAGFYDLGAALWNHLPRMGQRMRQEGRERPTLTAADVANLLAFLFTAQYADESGDVAAGERLFTEKGCVQCHGPGGQGGNGGPALTTLRRANSPVLVATAMWNHAPRMAEAMQARGIPRPTFKNKELVDLIAYLVQSAPRPEASVTVQVVPGSPDRGEAIFAQRQCVACHRVGGQGGTAGPALGRAHHVSLTEFAGRMWNHGPAMWVKMKERGIVVPQLSGQDTADIVAYLYTAHYFDRAAGSTTRGRQLVQSKGCLACHSVRGKGGTVSADFATSRVTGSAASVIAAMWNHSRSMEEKALKQNVKLPVLTGAELADLTRYLGSLAARPTPKPK
;
A
#
# COMPACT_ATOMS: atom_id res chain seq x y z
N MET A 1 -65.72 39.44 48.56
CA MET A 1 -65.40 38.01 48.36
C MET A 1 -66.08 37.49 47.10
N ARG A 2 -65.37 37.44 45.97
CA ARG A 2 -65.68 36.57 44.81
C ARG A 2 -64.34 36.25 44.14
N CYS A 3 -64.00 34.96 44.15
CA CYS A 3 -62.83 34.39 43.48
C CYS A 3 -62.98 34.48 41.96
N ALA A 4 -61.94 34.93 41.27
CA ALA A 4 -61.73 34.65 39.85
C ALA A 4 -60.29 34.15 39.68
N ARG A 5 -60.16 32.84 39.42
CA ARG A 5 -58.90 32.17 39.09
C ARG A 5 -58.54 32.54 37.65
N VAL A 6 -57.38 33.16 37.45
CA VAL A 6 -56.76 33.27 36.12
C VAL A 6 -55.78 32.10 36.00
N LEU A 7 -56.11 31.12 35.16
CA LEU A 7 -55.21 30.07 34.73
C LEU A 7 -54.14 30.69 33.80
N GLY A 8 -52.91 30.80 34.28
CA GLY A 8 -51.76 31.11 33.43
C GLY A 8 -51.32 29.85 32.67
N ALA A 9 -51.47 29.85 31.35
CA ALA A 9 -50.91 28.83 30.49
C ALA A 9 -49.38 29.01 30.39
N LEU A 10 -48.60 28.14 31.04
CA LEU A 10 -47.16 28.04 30.80
C LEU A 10 -46.94 27.35 29.43
N CYS A 11 -46.60 28.15 28.42
CA CYS A 11 -46.12 27.64 27.15
C CYS A 11 -44.65 27.19 27.34
N CYS A 12 -44.43 25.88 27.54
CA CYS A 12 -43.10 25.29 27.46
C CYS A 12 -42.61 25.31 26.01
N VAL A 13 -41.76 26.26 25.67
CA VAL A 13 -41.03 26.26 24.39
C VAL A 13 -39.94 25.20 24.49
N VAL A 14 -40.20 24.01 23.94
CA VAL A 14 -39.18 23.00 23.70
C VAL A 14 -38.34 23.46 22.51
N LEU A 15 -37.14 24.01 22.79
CA LEU A 15 -36.14 24.27 21.77
C LEU A 15 -35.60 22.93 21.25
N LEU A 16 -36.22 22.40 20.18
CA LEU A 16 -35.61 21.34 19.38
C LEU A 16 -34.34 21.89 18.74
N SER A 17 -33.19 21.61 19.36
CA SER A 17 -31.90 21.75 18.70
C SER A 17 -31.85 20.74 17.55
N ALA A 18 -32.05 21.22 16.33
CA ALA A 18 -31.83 20.44 15.13
C ALA A 18 -30.34 20.09 15.06
N ALA A 19 -29.99 18.90 15.55
CA ALA A 19 -28.68 18.30 15.32
C ALA A 19 -28.51 18.18 13.80
N ARG A 20 -27.62 18.99 13.22
CA ARG A 20 -27.25 18.86 11.81
C ARG A 20 -26.71 17.44 11.62
N PRO A 21 -27.23 16.65 10.66
CA PRO A 21 -26.65 15.36 10.34
C PRO A 21 -25.18 15.58 9.95
N ALA A 22 -24.30 14.74 10.47
CA ALA A 22 -22.90 14.72 10.06
C ALA A 22 -22.84 14.62 8.52
N PRO A 23 -21.94 15.37 7.85
CA PRO A 23 -21.81 15.25 6.41
C PRO A 23 -21.53 13.78 6.08
N ALA A 24 -22.35 13.22 5.18
CA ALA A 24 -22.16 11.87 4.68
C ALA A 24 -20.72 11.76 4.17
N GLN A 25 -19.94 10.85 4.74
CA GLN A 25 -18.63 10.52 4.20
C GLN A 25 -18.83 10.05 2.76
N GLU A 26 -18.31 10.83 1.83
CA GLU A 26 -18.29 10.49 0.41
C GLU A 26 -17.65 9.11 0.29
N GLN A 27 -18.44 8.13 -0.17
CA GLN A 27 -17.99 6.75 -0.34
C GLN A 27 -16.72 6.76 -1.20
N ALA A 28 -15.74 5.93 -0.82
CA ALA A 28 -14.51 5.80 -1.60
C ALA A 28 -14.90 5.57 -3.08
N PRO A 29 -14.45 6.41 -4.03
CA PRO A 29 -14.74 6.21 -5.43
C PRO A 29 -14.21 4.83 -5.82
N ARG A 30 -15.13 3.99 -6.32
CA ARG A 30 -14.82 2.66 -6.80
C ARG A 30 -13.77 2.78 -7.88
N GLN A 31 -12.60 2.17 -7.65
CA GLN A 31 -11.63 2.01 -8.71
C GLN A 31 -12.30 1.19 -9.82
N PRO A 32 -12.28 1.65 -11.09
CA PRO A 32 -12.89 0.91 -12.19
C PRO A 32 -12.19 -0.45 -12.40
N PHE A 33 -10.99 -0.61 -11.83
CA PHE A 33 -10.20 -1.83 -11.87
C PHE A 33 -9.40 -2.00 -10.57
N GLY A 34 -9.82 -2.95 -9.71
CA GLY A 34 -9.19 -3.24 -8.42
C GLY A 34 -10.17 -3.32 -7.24
N PRO A 35 -9.71 -3.84 -6.08
CA PRO A 35 -10.55 -3.92 -4.89
C PRO A 35 -10.92 -2.52 -4.38
N ASP A 36 -12.15 -2.37 -3.90
CA ASP A 36 -12.57 -1.18 -3.14
C ASP A 36 -11.63 -0.97 -1.95
N TRP A 37 -11.11 0.25 -1.79
CA TRP A 37 -10.26 0.63 -0.66
C TRP A 37 -10.94 0.33 0.68
N ALA A 38 -12.27 0.39 0.73
CA ALA A 38 -13.07 0.05 1.91
C ALA A 38 -12.82 -1.38 2.45
N MET A 39 -12.27 -2.29 1.64
CA MET A 39 -11.91 -3.64 2.07
C MET A 39 -10.60 -3.72 2.87
N PHE A 40 -9.79 -2.65 2.89
CA PHE A 40 -8.53 -2.63 3.64
C PHE A 40 -8.73 -2.02 5.03
N ALA A 41 -8.37 -2.77 6.09
CA ALA A 41 -8.42 -2.26 7.46
C ALA A 41 -7.62 -0.96 7.65
N GLY A 42 -6.52 -0.78 6.92
CA GLY A 42 -5.74 0.46 6.94
C GLY A 42 -6.44 1.66 6.31
N TYR A 43 -7.33 1.44 5.34
CA TYR A 43 -8.17 2.51 4.79
C TYR A 43 -9.18 3.00 5.81
N ASP A 44 -9.76 2.09 6.61
CA ASP A 44 -10.64 2.46 7.72
C ASP A 44 -9.93 3.38 8.73
N VAL A 45 -8.68 3.08 9.07
CA VAL A 45 -7.83 3.95 9.90
C VAL A 45 -7.61 5.30 9.21
N PHE A 46 -7.20 5.31 7.93
CA PHE A 46 -6.95 6.52 7.16
C PHE A 46 -8.16 7.47 7.14
N VAL A 47 -9.36 6.91 6.99
CA VAL A 47 -10.61 7.66 6.95
C VAL A 47 -11.08 8.07 8.35
N LYS A 48 -11.21 7.13 9.29
CA LYS A 48 -11.74 7.40 10.65
C LYS A 48 -10.82 8.28 11.49
N LYS A 49 -9.51 8.20 11.30
CA LYS A 49 -8.53 9.08 11.97
C LYS A 49 -8.37 10.43 11.25
N GLY A 50 -9.10 10.66 10.17
CA GLY A 50 -9.15 11.95 9.47
C GLY A 50 -7.94 12.25 8.57
N CYS A 51 -7.05 11.28 8.31
CA CYS A 51 -5.90 11.47 7.44
C CYS A 51 -6.32 11.89 6.02
N GLY A 52 -7.40 11.30 5.51
CA GLY A 52 -7.98 11.59 4.20
C GLY A 52 -8.59 12.99 4.03
N GLN A 53 -8.75 13.75 5.11
CA GLN A 53 -9.22 15.15 5.03
C GLN A 53 -8.13 16.09 4.48
N CYS A 54 -6.87 15.73 4.66
CA CYS A 54 -5.72 16.50 4.18
C CYS A 54 -4.97 15.79 3.05
N HIS A 55 -4.82 14.48 3.15
CA HIS A 55 -4.09 13.67 2.19
C HIS A 55 -5.01 12.97 1.20
N SER A 56 -4.49 12.70 0.01
CA SER A 56 -5.16 11.88 -0.99
C SER A 56 -4.50 10.53 -1.15
N ILE A 57 -5.24 9.58 -1.74
CA ILE A 57 -4.76 8.30 -2.23
C ILE A 57 -5.17 8.21 -3.69
N ARG A 58 -4.21 8.20 -4.61
CA ARG A 58 -4.46 8.14 -6.07
C ARG A 58 -5.44 9.23 -6.54
N GLY A 59 -5.25 10.45 -6.05
CA GLY A 59 -6.06 11.63 -6.40
C GLY A 59 -7.38 11.76 -5.64
N VAL A 60 -7.70 10.82 -4.76
CA VAL A 60 -8.94 10.80 -3.98
C VAL A 60 -8.69 11.26 -2.55
N GLY A 61 -9.46 12.23 -2.06
CA GLY A 61 -9.34 12.77 -0.70
C GLY A 61 -8.81 14.20 -0.68
N GLY A 62 -8.21 14.59 0.44
CA GLY A 62 -7.68 15.94 0.66
C GLY A 62 -6.49 16.29 -0.24
N LYS A 63 -6.34 17.60 -0.52
CA LYS A 63 -5.26 18.15 -1.36
C LYS A 63 -4.33 19.10 -0.59
N VAL A 64 -4.42 19.13 0.74
CA VAL A 64 -3.56 19.96 1.60
C VAL A 64 -2.18 19.33 1.72
N GLY A 65 -2.16 18.02 1.96
CA GLY A 65 -0.95 17.19 1.96
C GLY A 65 -0.75 16.49 0.62
N PRO A 66 0.43 15.88 0.41
CA PRO A 66 0.69 15.08 -0.78
C PRO A 66 -0.22 13.86 -0.88
N ASP A 67 -0.37 13.35 -2.10
CA ASP A 67 -0.96 12.04 -2.37
C ASP A 67 -0.04 10.94 -1.82
N LEU A 68 -0.52 10.21 -0.81
CA LEU A 68 0.29 9.23 -0.08
C LEU A 68 0.57 7.97 -0.89
N ALA A 69 -0.17 7.72 -1.98
CA ALA A 69 0.13 6.64 -2.93
C ALA A 69 1.23 7.01 -3.92
N ARG A 70 1.71 8.27 -3.93
CA ARG A 70 2.72 8.78 -4.87
C ARG A 70 3.97 9.29 -4.17
N VAL A 71 4.15 9.00 -2.87
CA VAL A 71 5.30 9.49 -2.12
C VAL A 71 6.54 8.69 -2.55
N PRO A 72 7.64 9.34 -2.98
CA PRO A 72 8.82 8.67 -3.50
C PRO A 72 9.74 8.19 -2.36
N VAL A 73 9.19 7.53 -1.34
CA VAL A 73 10.00 6.88 -0.31
C VAL A 73 10.37 5.47 -0.79
N GLU A 74 11.57 5.02 -0.47
CA GLU A 74 11.89 3.59 -0.58
C GLU A 74 10.92 2.86 0.36
N ALA A 75 9.91 2.16 -0.16
CA ALA A 75 8.64 2.00 0.54
C ALA A 75 8.62 0.91 1.63
N GLY A 76 9.66 0.75 2.45
CA GLY A 76 9.64 -0.17 3.58
C GLY A 76 8.75 0.33 4.74
N PHE A 77 8.33 -0.58 5.62
CA PHE A 77 7.59 -0.26 6.84
C PHE A 77 8.26 0.85 7.65
N TYR A 78 9.57 0.75 7.84
CA TYR A 78 10.34 1.73 8.60
C TYR A 78 10.55 3.05 7.86
N ASP A 79 10.59 3.07 6.53
CA ASP A 79 10.67 4.31 5.76
C ASP A 79 9.37 5.10 5.88
N LEU A 80 8.23 4.42 5.77
CA LEU A 80 6.94 5.04 5.97
C LEU A 80 6.79 5.57 7.40
N GLY A 81 7.23 4.80 8.39
CA GLY A 81 7.28 5.26 9.79
C GLY A 81 8.20 6.47 10.01
N ALA A 82 9.38 6.48 9.40
CA ALA A 82 10.32 7.58 9.48
C ALA A 82 9.81 8.83 8.75
N ALA A 83 9.21 8.67 7.57
CA ALA A 83 8.56 9.75 6.83
C ALA A 83 7.41 10.37 7.63
N LEU A 84 6.59 9.53 8.27
CA LEU A 84 5.54 9.99 9.18
C LEU A 84 6.13 10.83 10.31
N TRP A 85 7.17 10.32 10.98
CA TRP A 85 7.86 11.02 12.07
C TRP A 85 8.45 12.36 11.63
N ASN A 86 9.19 12.37 10.52
CA ASN A 86 9.84 13.57 10.00
C ASN A 86 8.81 14.63 9.56
N HIS A 87 7.62 14.21 9.13
CA HIS A 87 6.55 15.10 8.70
C HIS A 87 5.67 15.61 9.86
N LEU A 88 5.74 15.00 11.05
CA LEU A 88 4.90 15.33 12.22
C LEU A 88 4.87 16.82 12.60
N PRO A 89 6.00 17.55 12.67
CA PRO A 89 5.98 18.95 13.10
C PRO A 89 5.16 19.83 12.16
N ARG A 90 5.29 19.59 10.85
CA ARG A 90 4.54 20.32 9.82
C ARG A 90 3.05 19.95 9.85
N MET A 91 2.73 18.66 9.98
CA MET A 91 1.34 18.21 10.17
C MET A 91 0.72 18.82 11.43
N GLY A 92 1.45 18.81 12.55
CA GLY A 92 0.99 19.35 13.83
C GLY A 92 0.69 20.84 13.77
N GLN A 93 1.57 21.62 13.14
CA GLN A 93 1.34 23.03 12.93
C GLN A 93 0.06 23.26 12.11
N ARG A 94 -0.12 22.53 11.00
CA ARG A 94 -1.32 22.66 10.16
C ARG A 94 -2.59 22.22 10.86
N MET A 95 -2.57 21.11 11.61
CA MET A 95 -3.69 20.64 12.42
C MET A 95 -4.14 21.71 13.42
N ARG A 96 -3.20 22.35 14.13
CA ARG A 96 -3.49 23.45 15.05
C ARG A 96 -4.11 24.67 14.35
N GLN A 97 -3.60 25.04 13.17
CA GLN A 97 -4.15 26.13 12.37
C GLN A 97 -5.59 25.87 11.92
N GLU A 98 -5.94 24.62 11.66
CA GLU A 98 -7.30 24.21 11.28
C GLU A 98 -8.20 23.86 12.47
N GLY A 99 -7.73 24.04 13.71
CA GLY A 99 -8.48 23.67 14.91
C GLY A 99 -8.75 22.17 15.04
N ARG A 100 -7.93 21.33 14.40
CA ARG A 100 -8.05 19.87 14.42
C ARG A 100 -7.19 19.27 15.51
N GLU A 101 -7.78 18.37 16.30
CA GLU A 101 -7.02 17.56 17.23
C GLU A 101 -6.26 16.44 16.51
N ARG A 102 -5.02 16.19 16.93
CA ARG A 102 -4.25 15.06 16.43
C ARG A 102 -4.88 13.76 16.95
N PRO A 103 -5.28 12.82 16.07
CA PRO A 103 -5.89 11.57 16.50
C PRO A 103 -4.88 10.71 17.26
N THR A 104 -5.36 9.88 18.17
CA THR A 104 -4.53 8.83 18.78
C THR A 104 -4.48 7.60 17.86
N LEU A 105 -3.30 6.99 17.76
CA LEU A 105 -3.08 5.76 16.99
C LEU A 105 -2.67 4.62 17.92
N THR A 106 -3.31 3.46 17.77
CA THR A 106 -2.85 2.21 18.38
C THR A 106 -1.72 1.59 17.54
N ALA A 107 -1.04 0.58 18.08
CA ALA A 107 -0.06 -0.19 17.29
C ALA A 107 -0.73 -0.87 16.09
N ALA A 108 -1.97 -1.37 16.26
CA ALA A 108 -2.74 -1.95 15.16
C ALA A 108 -3.12 -0.90 14.11
N ASP A 109 -3.51 0.31 14.53
CA ASP A 109 -3.80 1.43 13.61
C ASP A 109 -2.59 1.72 12.73
N VAL A 110 -1.40 1.82 13.33
CA VAL A 110 -0.15 2.06 12.58
C VAL A 110 0.15 0.91 11.63
N ALA A 111 0.12 -0.35 12.11
CA ALA A 111 0.43 -1.49 11.27
C ALA A 111 -0.50 -1.56 10.05
N ASN A 112 -1.80 -1.41 10.25
CA ASN A 112 -2.79 -1.40 9.19
C ASN A 112 -2.61 -0.21 8.24
N LEU A 113 -2.42 0.99 8.78
CA LEU A 113 -2.22 2.20 7.98
C LEU A 113 -0.98 2.08 7.09
N LEU A 114 0.17 1.69 7.64
CA LEU A 114 1.41 1.59 6.86
C LEU A 114 1.34 0.47 5.82
N ALA A 115 0.68 -0.66 6.12
CA ALA A 115 0.44 -1.72 5.13
C ALA A 115 -0.48 -1.26 3.99
N PHE A 116 -1.52 -0.49 4.31
CA PHE A 116 -2.40 0.11 3.32
C PHE A 116 -1.66 1.13 2.44
N LEU A 117 -0.89 2.04 3.04
CA LEU A 117 -0.11 3.03 2.28
C LEU A 117 0.97 2.37 1.41
N PHE A 118 1.56 1.29 1.89
CA PHE A 118 2.45 0.46 1.09
C PHE A 118 1.73 -0.13 -0.13
N THR A 119 0.56 -0.73 0.10
CA THR A 119 -0.25 -1.35 -0.95
C THR A 119 -0.72 -0.33 -1.98
N ALA A 120 -1.12 0.86 -1.53
CA ALA A 120 -1.62 1.91 -2.39
C ALA A 120 -0.57 2.41 -3.41
N GLN A 121 0.72 2.31 -3.10
CA GLN A 121 1.81 2.75 -3.97
C GLN A 121 2.00 1.92 -5.24
N TYR A 122 1.46 0.70 -5.28
CA TYR A 122 1.50 -0.15 -6.47
C TYR A 122 0.12 -0.55 -7.00
N ALA A 123 -0.94 0.04 -6.46
CA ALA A 123 -2.23 -0.01 -7.13
C ALA A 123 -2.18 0.77 -8.46
N ASP A 124 -2.96 0.31 -9.43
CA ASP A 124 -3.08 0.96 -10.72
C ASP A 124 -3.71 2.36 -10.58
N GLU A 125 -3.33 3.26 -11.48
CA GLU A 125 -4.08 4.51 -11.67
C GLU A 125 -5.36 4.24 -12.47
N SER A 126 -6.29 5.21 -12.47
CA SER A 126 -7.47 5.14 -13.34
C SER A 126 -7.05 5.16 -14.81
N GLY A 127 -7.57 4.22 -15.60
CA GLY A 127 -7.35 4.18 -17.05
C GLY A 127 -8.24 5.16 -17.82
N ASP A 128 -7.74 5.60 -18.97
CA ASP A 128 -8.45 6.40 -19.96
C ASP A 128 -9.08 5.48 -21.03
N VAL A 129 -10.41 5.39 -21.01
CA VAL A 129 -11.20 4.54 -21.92
C VAL A 129 -10.98 4.92 -23.38
N ALA A 130 -10.94 6.22 -23.70
CA ALA A 130 -10.79 6.69 -25.08
C ALA A 130 -9.36 6.44 -25.60
N ALA A 131 -8.35 6.58 -24.74
CA ALA A 131 -7.00 6.16 -25.07
C ALA A 131 -6.93 4.63 -25.28
N GLY A 132 -7.58 3.86 -24.41
CA GLY A 132 -7.66 2.40 -24.52
C GLY A 132 -8.26 1.92 -25.83
N GLU A 133 -9.35 2.55 -26.27
CA GLU A 133 -10.00 2.23 -27.55
C GLU A 133 -9.06 2.45 -28.76
N ARG A 134 -8.37 3.61 -28.79
CA ARG A 134 -7.39 3.90 -29.84
C ARG A 134 -6.25 2.89 -29.84
N LEU A 135 -5.67 2.63 -28.66
CA LEU A 135 -4.60 1.66 -28.48
C LEU A 135 -5.03 0.24 -28.91
N PHE A 136 -6.27 -0.15 -28.65
CA PHE A 136 -6.80 -1.46 -29.02
C PHE A 136 -6.82 -1.67 -30.54
N THR A 137 -7.07 -0.59 -31.28
CA THR A 137 -7.03 -0.59 -32.75
C THR A 137 -5.59 -0.47 -33.27
N GLU A 138 -4.84 0.53 -32.79
CA GLU A 138 -3.47 0.84 -33.24
C GLU A 138 -2.49 -0.31 -33.00
N LYS A 139 -2.63 -1.02 -31.86
CA LYS A 139 -1.79 -2.18 -31.53
C LYS A 139 -2.31 -3.49 -32.14
N GLY A 140 -3.35 -3.44 -32.97
CA GLY A 140 -3.86 -4.58 -33.73
C GLY A 140 -4.67 -5.61 -32.92
N CYS A 141 -5.00 -5.34 -31.65
CA CYS A 141 -5.73 -6.27 -30.78
C CYS A 141 -7.08 -6.68 -31.39
N VAL A 142 -7.76 -5.71 -32.03
CA VAL A 142 -9.06 -5.89 -32.71
C VAL A 142 -9.03 -6.96 -33.81
N GLN A 143 -7.87 -7.20 -34.44
CA GLN A 143 -7.75 -8.14 -35.56
C GLN A 143 -8.07 -9.59 -35.16
N CYS A 144 -7.80 -9.96 -33.90
CA CYS A 144 -8.09 -11.30 -33.36
C CYS A 144 -9.22 -11.29 -32.33
N HIS A 145 -9.27 -10.25 -31.49
CA HIS A 145 -10.22 -10.16 -30.37
C HIS A 145 -11.52 -9.42 -30.72
N GLY A 146 -11.69 -8.97 -31.96
CA GLY A 146 -12.93 -8.34 -32.45
C GLY A 146 -13.23 -6.97 -31.84
N PRO A 147 -14.18 -6.20 -32.41
CA PRO A 147 -14.61 -4.92 -31.87
C PRO A 147 -15.10 -5.04 -30.42
N GLY A 148 -14.67 -4.12 -29.54
CA GLY A 148 -15.02 -4.16 -28.12
C GLY A 148 -14.56 -5.41 -27.36
N GLY A 149 -13.64 -6.20 -27.93
CA GLY A 149 -13.12 -7.43 -27.29
C GLY A 149 -14.08 -8.62 -27.32
N GLN A 150 -15.05 -8.66 -28.23
CA GLN A 150 -16.06 -9.72 -28.31
C GLN A 150 -15.51 -11.10 -28.73
N GLY A 151 -14.31 -11.16 -29.29
CA GLY A 151 -13.66 -12.37 -29.80
C GLY A 151 -14.10 -12.73 -31.22
N GLY A 152 -13.74 -13.95 -31.65
CA GLY A 152 -14.30 -14.58 -32.86
C GLY A 152 -13.36 -14.67 -34.07
N ASN A 153 -12.25 -13.93 -34.10
CA ASN A 153 -11.32 -13.90 -35.25
C ASN A 153 -9.98 -14.62 -34.97
N GLY A 154 -10.07 -15.72 -34.22
CA GLY A 154 -8.91 -16.49 -33.73
C GLY A 154 -8.43 -16.08 -32.33
N GLY A 155 -8.94 -14.98 -31.77
CA GLY A 155 -8.74 -14.59 -30.37
C GLY A 155 -9.99 -14.89 -29.52
N PRO A 156 -9.81 -15.27 -28.23
CA PRO A 156 -10.93 -15.41 -27.30
C PRO A 156 -11.56 -14.06 -26.97
N ALA A 157 -12.80 -14.09 -26.48
CA ALA A 157 -13.46 -12.89 -25.96
C ALA A 157 -12.73 -12.35 -24.72
N LEU A 158 -12.43 -11.05 -24.74
CA LEU A 158 -11.80 -10.31 -23.63
C LEU A 158 -12.83 -9.65 -22.71
N THR A 159 -14.12 -9.70 -23.07
CA THR A 159 -15.21 -9.16 -22.24
C THR A 159 -15.32 -9.82 -20.86
N THR A 160 -14.73 -11.00 -20.68
CA THR A 160 -14.64 -11.70 -19.39
C THR A 160 -13.74 -11.00 -18.38
N LEU A 161 -12.83 -10.12 -18.82
CA LEU A 161 -11.95 -9.34 -17.92
C LEU A 161 -12.75 -8.40 -16.99
N ARG A 162 -13.94 -7.96 -17.42
CA ARG A 162 -14.88 -7.21 -16.57
C ARG A 162 -15.33 -8.00 -15.34
N ARG A 163 -15.45 -9.34 -15.44
CA ARG A 163 -15.83 -10.21 -14.31
C ARG A 163 -14.66 -10.49 -13.37
N ALA A 164 -13.44 -10.42 -13.89
CA ALA A 164 -12.22 -10.63 -13.13
C ALA A 164 -11.89 -9.45 -12.20
N ASN A 165 -12.17 -8.20 -12.63
CA ASN A 165 -11.91 -6.94 -11.88
C ASN A 165 -10.63 -6.96 -11.01
N SER A 166 -9.56 -7.57 -11.53
CA SER A 166 -8.35 -7.87 -10.76
C SER A 166 -7.13 -7.82 -11.68
N PRO A 167 -6.17 -6.89 -11.43
CA PRO A 167 -4.90 -6.83 -12.14
C PRO A 167 -4.16 -8.17 -12.17
N VAL A 168 -4.26 -8.93 -11.07
CA VAL A 168 -3.65 -10.25 -10.92
C VAL A 168 -4.22 -11.26 -11.93
N LEU A 169 -5.54 -11.27 -12.10
CA LEU A 169 -6.18 -12.19 -13.05
C LEU A 169 -5.86 -11.83 -14.50
N VAL A 170 -5.78 -10.53 -14.82
CA VAL A 170 -5.32 -10.09 -16.13
C VAL A 170 -3.88 -10.51 -16.38
N ALA A 171 -2.98 -10.28 -15.42
CA ALA A 171 -1.59 -10.71 -15.51
C ALA A 171 -1.47 -12.23 -15.71
N THR A 172 -2.29 -13.02 -15.00
CA THR A 172 -2.35 -14.48 -15.13
C THR A 172 -2.77 -14.90 -16.54
N ALA A 173 -3.88 -14.34 -17.02
CA ALA A 173 -4.41 -14.66 -18.35
C ALA A 173 -3.41 -14.28 -19.45
N MET A 174 -2.79 -13.10 -19.34
CA MET A 174 -1.76 -12.65 -20.27
C MET A 174 -0.54 -13.57 -20.25
N TRP A 175 -0.02 -13.94 -19.07
CA TRP A 175 1.12 -14.84 -18.94
C TRP A 175 0.86 -16.19 -19.61
N ASN A 176 -0.26 -16.84 -19.27
CA ASN A 176 -0.60 -18.16 -19.77
C ASN A 176 -0.89 -18.15 -21.28
N HIS A 177 -1.49 -17.08 -21.81
CA HIS A 177 -1.88 -17.01 -23.22
C HIS A 177 -0.80 -16.42 -24.14
N ALA A 178 0.17 -15.69 -23.60
CA ALA A 178 1.18 -14.96 -24.38
C ALA A 178 2.01 -15.81 -25.36
N PRO A 179 2.44 -17.05 -25.04
CA PRO A 179 3.16 -17.88 -26.00
C PRO A 179 2.33 -18.22 -27.23
N ARG A 180 1.08 -18.66 -27.04
CA ARG A 180 0.15 -18.96 -28.15
C ARG A 180 -0.15 -17.73 -29.00
N MET A 181 -0.35 -16.57 -28.35
CA MET A 181 -0.51 -15.31 -29.08
C MET A 181 0.74 -15.00 -29.92
N ALA A 182 1.94 -15.23 -29.40
CA ALA A 182 3.19 -14.97 -30.12
C ALA A 182 3.30 -15.83 -31.39
N GLU A 183 3.00 -17.13 -31.27
CA GLU A 183 2.99 -18.07 -32.40
C GLU A 183 1.96 -17.64 -33.46
N ALA A 184 0.74 -17.30 -33.04
CA ALA A 184 -0.32 -16.86 -33.95
C ALA A 184 0.03 -15.53 -34.65
N MET A 185 0.60 -14.57 -33.91
CA MET A 185 1.08 -13.31 -34.46
C MET A 185 2.19 -13.54 -35.49
N GLN A 186 3.17 -14.38 -35.18
CA GLN A 186 4.25 -14.74 -36.10
C GLN A 186 3.71 -15.41 -37.37
N ALA A 187 2.81 -16.38 -37.23
CA ALA A 187 2.22 -17.09 -38.37
C ALA A 187 1.41 -16.17 -39.30
N ARG A 188 0.83 -15.09 -38.75
CA ARG A 188 0.04 -14.10 -39.50
C ARG A 188 0.84 -12.87 -39.92
N GLY A 189 2.15 -12.80 -39.63
CA GLY A 189 2.97 -11.62 -39.91
C GLY A 189 2.56 -10.37 -39.12
N ILE A 190 1.86 -10.53 -38.00
CA ILE A 190 1.43 -9.44 -37.13
C ILE A 190 2.57 -9.10 -36.16
N PRO A 191 3.07 -7.85 -36.14
CA PRO A 191 4.07 -7.44 -35.16
C PRO A 191 3.53 -7.57 -33.74
N ARG A 192 4.30 -8.21 -32.84
CA ARG A 192 3.92 -8.31 -31.42
C ARG A 192 3.90 -6.91 -30.79
N PRO A 193 2.76 -6.46 -30.23
CA PRO A 193 2.69 -5.15 -29.61
C PRO A 193 3.49 -5.12 -28.30
N THR A 194 3.99 -3.94 -27.93
CA THR A 194 4.59 -3.68 -26.63
C THR A 194 3.79 -2.63 -25.87
N PHE A 195 3.83 -2.70 -24.54
CA PHE A 195 3.17 -1.72 -23.67
C PHE A 195 4.18 -0.76 -23.01
N LYS A 196 3.79 0.50 -22.88
CA LYS A 196 4.52 1.55 -22.17
C LYS A 196 3.61 2.21 -21.15
N ASN A 197 4.16 2.59 -20.00
CA ASN A 197 3.46 3.38 -18.98
C ASN A 197 2.06 2.78 -18.68
N LYS A 198 1.01 3.61 -18.77
CA LYS A 198 -0.39 3.26 -18.53
C LYS A 198 -1.14 2.64 -19.71
N GLU A 199 -0.49 2.33 -20.84
CA GLU A 199 -1.18 1.81 -22.03
C GLU A 199 -2.01 0.55 -21.74
N LEU A 200 -1.48 -0.38 -20.93
CA LEU A 200 -2.22 -1.60 -20.58
C LEU A 200 -3.38 -1.30 -19.62
N VAL A 201 -3.23 -0.31 -18.73
CA VAL A 201 -4.32 0.15 -17.85
C VAL A 201 -5.45 0.78 -18.67
N ASP A 202 -5.12 1.63 -19.64
CA ASP A 202 -6.08 2.27 -20.55
C ASP A 202 -6.83 1.20 -21.38
N LEU A 203 -6.12 0.20 -21.93
CA LEU A 203 -6.72 -0.93 -22.65
C LEU A 203 -7.70 -1.72 -21.80
N ILE A 204 -7.36 -2.01 -20.55
CA ILE A 204 -8.24 -2.71 -19.61
C ILE A 204 -9.48 -1.85 -19.32
N ALA A 205 -9.32 -0.54 -19.10
CA ALA A 205 -10.44 0.37 -18.87
C ALA A 205 -11.43 0.37 -20.04
N TYR A 206 -10.93 0.40 -21.28
CA TYR A 206 -11.77 0.24 -22.48
C TYR A 206 -12.53 -1.08 -22.48
N LEU A 207 -11.83 -2.21 -22.31
CA LEU A 207 -12.45 -3.55 -22.36
C LEU A 207 -13.50 -3.76 -21.26
N VAL A 208 -13.25 -3.23 -20.06
CA VAL A 208 -14.21 -3.25 -18.95
C VAL A 208 -15.47 -2.44 -19.28
N GLN A 209 -15.32 -1.29 -19.93
CA GLN A 209 -16.43 -0.45 -20.34
C GLN A 209 -17.24 -1.04 -21.51
N SER A 210 -16.56 -1.73 -22.44
CA SER A 210 -17.18 -2.35 -23.63
C SER A 210 -17.88 -3.67 -23.36
N ALA A 211 -17.52 -4.39 -22.29
CA ALA A 211 -18.15 -5.66 -21.94
C ALA A 211 -19.59 -5.46 -21.42
N PRO A 212 -20.54 -6.40 -21.63
CA PRO A 212 -21.86 -6.35 -21.00
C PRO A 212 -21.78 -6.27 -19.47
N ARG A 213 -22.74 -5.60 -18.81
CA ARG A 213 -22.81 -5.63 -17.34
C ARG A 213 -23.01 -7.08 -16.87
N PRO A 214 -22.16 -7.61 -15.98
CA PRO A 214 -22.43 -8.94 -15.43
C PRO A 214 -23.74 -8.90 -14.64
N GLU A 215 -24.52 -9.98 -14.69
CA GLU A 215 -25.55 -10.24 -13.68
C GLU A 215 -24.88 -10.28 -12.30
N ALA A 216 -25.56 -9.74 -11.29
CA ALA A 216 -24.98 -9.18 -10.07
C ALA A 216 -24.25 -10.14 -9.10
N SER A 217 -23.84 -11.34 -9.49
CA SER A 217 -23.45 -12.39 -8.53
C SER A 217 -22.14 -13.16 -8.80
N VAL A 218 -21.36 -12.86 -9.84
CA VAL A 218 -20.10 -13.61 -10.06
C VAL A 218 -18.92 -12.67 -10.29
N THR A 219 -18.36 -12.17 -9.18
CA THR A 219 -16.99 -11.64 -9.19
C THR A 219 -16.04 -12.78 -8.81
N VAL A 220 -15.02 -13.03 -9.64
CA VAL A 220 -13.97 -13.98 -9.27
C VAL A 220 -13.08 -13.30 -8.25
N GLN A 221 -13.28 -13.63 -6.98
CA GLN A 221 -12.46 -13.11 -5.90
C GLN A 221 -11.15 -13.90 -5.82
N VAL A 222 -10.03 -13.21 -5.98
CA VAL A 222 -8.71 -13.76 -5.64
C VAL A 222 -8.45 -13.37 -4.20
N VAL A 223 -8.13 -14.36 -3.36
CA VAL A 223 -7.76 -14.11 -1.97
C VAL A 223 -6.42 -13.36 -1.97
N PRO A 224 -6.20 -12.38 -1.07
CA PRO A 224 -4.89 -11.75 -0.92
C PRO A 224 -3.77 -12.78 -0.87
N GLY A 225 -2.71 -12.53 -1.64
CA GLY A 225 -1.60 -13.47 -1.78
C GLY A 225 -0.81 -13.66 -0.48
N SER A 226 -0.19 -14.83 -0.32
CA SER A 226 0.77 -15.13 0.74
C SER A 226 2.20 -15.00 0.20
N PRO A 227 3.06 -14.15 0.79
CA PRO A 227 4.46 -14.05 0.40
C PRO A 227 5.22 -15.38 0.49
N ASP A 228 5.02 -16.16 1.56
CA ASP A 228 5.71 -17.44 1.76
C ASP A 228 5.32 -18.46 0.69
N ARG A 229 4.03 -18.55 0.34
CA ARG A 229 3.59 -19.38 -0.79
C ARG A 229 4.13 -18.86 -2.11
N GLY A 230 4.16 -17.53 -2.27
CA GLY A 230 4.70 -16.88 -3.47
C GLY A 230 6.16 -17.20 -3.70
N GLU A 231 6.98 -17.17 -2.65
CA GLU A 231 8.38 -17.58 -2.67
C GLU A 231 8.53 -19.04 -3.11
N ALA A 232 7.75 -19.94 -2.50
CA ALA A 232 7.75 -21.35 -2.83
C ALA A 232 7.38 -21.58 -4.31
N ILE A 233 6.32 -20.93 -4.80
CA ILE A 233 5.91 -21.02 -6.21
C ILE A 233 6.97 -20.42 -7.13
N PHE A 234 7.57 -19.28 -6.78
CA PHE A 234 8.62 -18.63 -7.55
C PHE A 234 9.85 -19.55 -7.73
N ALA A 235 10.21 -20.30 -6.69
CA ALA A 235 11.25 -21.31 -6.75
C ALA A 235 10.81 -22.56 -7.55
N GLN A 236 9.63 -23.12 -7.27
CA GLN A 236 9.09 -24.32 -7.92
C GLN A 236 8.86 -24.13 -9.42
N ARG A 237 8.46 -22.93 -9.85
CA ARG A 237 8.31 -22.54 -11.28
C ARG A 237 9.62 -22.07 -11.91
N GLN A 238 10.74 -22.25 -11.21
CA GLN A 238 12.10 -21.96 -11.65
C GLN A 238 12.37 -20.48 -12.02
N CYS A 239 11.53 -19.55 -11.57
CA CYS A 239 11.73 -18.11 -11.78
C CYS A 239 13.05 -17.64 -11.13
N VAL A 240 13.37 -18.21 -9.96
CA VAL A 240 14.60 -17.94 -9.19
C VAL A 240 15.89 -18.34 -9.92
N ALA A 241 15.82 -19.22 -10.92
CA ALA A 241 16.99 -19.63 -11.69
C ALA A 241 17.59 -18.50 -12.54
N CYS A 242 16.79 -17.47 -12.84
CA CYS A 242 17.19 -16.31 -13.64
C CYS A 242 17.04 -15.00 -12.88
N HIS A 243 15.98 -14.85 -12.08
CA HIS A 243 15.66 -13.61 -11.38
C HIS A 243 16.06 -13.68 -9.92
N ARG A 244 16.47 -12.53 -9.37
CA ARG A 244 16.78 -12.38 -7.95
C ARG A 244 15.75 -11.57 -7.18
N VAL A 245 15.51 -11.95 -5.92
CA VAL A 245 14.65 -11.27 -4.94
C VAL A 245 15.42 -11.19 -3.63
N GLY A 246 15.45 -10.03 -2.97
CA GLY A 246 16.21 -9.87 -1.71
C GLY A 246 17.71 -10.22 -1.82
N GLY A 247 18.31 -10.10 -3.02
CA GLY A 247 19.70 -10.50 -3.27
C GLY A 247 19.94 -12.00 -3.51
N GLN A 248 18.90 -12.84 -3.42
CA GLN A 248 18.97 -14.28 -3.66
C GLN A 248 18.44 -14.66 -5.04
N GLY A 249 19.06 -15.63 -5.71
CA GLY A 249 18.65 -16.15 -7.02
C GLY A 249 19.60 -15.80 -8.17
N GLY A 250 19.11 -15.98 -9.40
CA GLY A 250 19.88 -15.81 -10.63
C GLY A 250 20.17 -14.36 -11.01
N THR A 251 21.12 -14.19 -11.93
CA THR A 251 21.55 -12.87 -12.44
C THR A 251 21.28 -12.67 -13.93
N ALA A 252 20.74 -13.69 -14.60
CA ALA A 252 20.44 -13.66 -16.04
C ALA A 252 19.25 -12.75 -16.37
N GLY A 253 18.28 -12.64 -15.47
CA GLY A 253 17.15 -11.71 -15.55
C GLY A 253 17.32 -10.52 -14.60
N PRO A 254 16.51 -9.46 -14.76
CA PRO A 254 16.49 -8.32 -13.85
C PRO A 254 16.10 -8.76 -12.42
N ALA A 255 16.60 -8.02 -11.42
CA ALA A 255 16.18 -8.18 -10.04
C ALA A 255 14.71 -7.75 -9.87
N LEU A 256 13.91 -8.60 -9.22
CA LEU A 256 12.46 -8.40 -9.07
C LEU A 256 12.05 -7.98 -7.66
N GLY A 257 12.94 -8.02 -6.66
CA GLY A 257 12.60 -7.60 -5.29
C GLY A 257 12.05 -6.17 -5.19
N ARG A 258 12.43 -5.27 -6.12
CA ARG A 258 11.94 -3.88 -6.20
C ARG A 258 10.78 -3.67 -7.17
N ALA A 259 9.98 -4.72 -7.43
CA ALA A 259 8.82 -4.62 -8.32
C ALA A 259 7.76 -3.61 -7.83
N HIS A 260 7.75 -3.25 -6.54
CA HIS A 260 6.81 -2.28 -5.96
C HIS A 260 6.89 -0.85 -6.54
N HIS A 261 7.93 -0.49 -7.31
CA HIS A 261 8.00 0.80 -7.98
C HIS A 261 7.08 0.93 -9.19
N VAL A 262 6.43 -0.16 -9.61
CA VAL A 262 5.48 -0.16 -10.73
C VAL A 262 4.16 -0.75 -10.29
N SER A 263 3.07 -0.30 -10.90
CA SER A 263 1.76 -0.86 -10.61
C SER A 263 1.65 -2.32 -11.07
N LEU A 264 0.65 -3.04 -10.55
CA LEU A 264 0.43 -4.45 -10.93
C LEU A 264 0.20 -4.63 -12.43
N THR A 265 -0.58 -3.75 -13.05
CA THR A 265 -0.81 -3.81 -14.49
C THR A 265 0.44 -3.40 -15.26
N GLU A 266 1.21 -2.40 -14.81
CA GLU A 266 2.48 -2.07 -15.45
C GLU A 266 3.46 -3.25 -15.39
N PHE A 267 3.53 -3.95 -14.25
CA PHE A 267 4.31 -5.18 -14.12
C PHE A 267 3.87 -6.24 -15.13
N ALA A 268 2.57 -6.46 -15.32
CA ALA A 268 2.04 -7.36 -16.34
C ALA A 268 2.45 -6.95 -17.75
N GLY A 269 2.41 -5.64 -18.06
CA GLY A 269 2.88 -5.10 -19.34
C GLY A 269 4.38 -5.32 -19.58
N ARG A 270 5.20 -5.15 -18.53
CA ARG A 270 6.65 -5.43 -18.59
C ARG A 270 6.92 -6.93 -18.79
N MET A 271 6.19 -7.80 -18.09
CA MET A 271 6.26 -9.25 -18.28
C MET A 271 5.89 -9.64 -19.72
N TRP A 272 4.84 -9.04 -20.29
CA TRP A 272 4.46 -9.25 -21.68
C TRP A 272 5.56 -8.85 -22.67
N ASN A 273 6.17 -7.68 -22.47
CA ASN A 273 7.26 -7.19 -23.31
C ASN A 273 8.51 -8.07 -23.20
N HIS A 274 8.83 -8.53 -21.99
CA HIS A 274 10.00 -9.36 -21.72
C HIS A 274 9.81 -10.84 -22.11
N GLY A 275 8.56 -11.28 -22.30
CA GLY A 275 8.16 -12.65 -22.64
C GLY A 275 9.05 -13.35 -23.67
N PRO A 276 9.23 -12.80 -24.88
CA PRO A 276 10.05 -13.43 -25.91
C PRO A 276 11.49 -13.73 -25.45
N ALA A 277 12.14 -12.80 -24.76
CA ALA A 277 13.49 -13.01 -24.23
C ALA A 277 13.51 -14.09 -23.15
N MET A 278 12.49 -14.11 -22.27
CA MET A 278 12.33 -15.17 -21.26
C MET A 278 12.17 -16.54 -21.91
N TRP A 279 11.32 -16.69 -22.92
CA TRP A 279 11.05 -17.99 -23.56
C TRP A 279 12.28 -18.55 -24.29
N VAL A 280 13.08 -17.70 -24.93
CA VAL A 280 14.36 -18.11 -25.53
C VAL A 280 15.28 -18.69 -24.45
N LYS A 281 15.44 -17.99 -23.32
CA LYS A 281 16.30 -18.46 -22.21
C LYS A 281 15.74 -19.68 -21.48
N MET A 282 14.41 -19.79 -21.37
CA MET A 282 13.74 -20.96 -20.84
C MET A 282 14.02 -22.18 -21.74
N LYS A 283 13.86 -22.04 -23.06
CA LYS A 283 14.14 -23.10 -24.04
C LYS A 283 15.60 -23.54 -24.00
N GLU A 284 16.56 -22.61 -23.95
CA GLU A 284 17.99 -22.92 -23.82
C GLU A 284 18.31 -23.74 -22.56
N ARG A 285 17.51 -23.60 -21.50
CA ARG A 285 17.70 -24.26 -20.21
C ARG A 285 16.77 -25.46 -19.98
N GLY A 286 15.98 -25.85 -20.99
CA GLY A 286 15.01 -26.94 -20.86
C GLY A 286 13.85 -26.63 -19.90
N ILE A 287 13.56 -25.36 -19.64
CA ILE A 287 12.45 -24.92 -18.80
C ILE A 287 11.21 -24.75 -19.68
N VAL A 288 10.13 -25.44 -19.34
CA VAL A 288 8.81 -25.23 -19.98
C VAL A 288 8.16 -24.00 -19.37
N VAL A 289 7.51 -23.15 -20.20
CA VAL A 289 6.79 -21.98 -19.70
C VAL A 289 5.70 -22.44 -18.72
N PRO A 290 5.82 -22.10 -17.42
CA PRO A 290 4.90 -22.61 -16.41
C PRO A 290 3.51 -21.99 -16.59
N GLN A 291 2.46 -22.79 -16.41
CA GLN A 291 1.11 -22.27 -16.25
C GLN A 291 0.91 -21.82 -14.80
N LEU A 292 0.24 -20.67 -14.62
CA LEU A 292 -0.05 -20.10 -13.31
C LEU A 292 -1.56 -20.04 -13.08
N SER A 293 -2.00 -20.40 -11.87
CA SER A 293 -3.35 -20.09 -11.41
C SER A 293 -3.48 -18.61 -11.03
N GLY A 294 -4.71 -18.10 -10.89
CA GLY A 294 -4.92 -16.74 -10.39
C GLY A 294 -4.35 -16.54 -8.98
N GLN A 295 -4.41 -17.57 -8.13
CA GLN A 295 -3.85 -17.54 -6.79
C GLN A 295 -2.32 -17.63 -6.82
N ASP A 296 -1.74 -18.40 -7.74
CA ASP A 296 -0.27 -18.47 -7.92
C ASP A 296 0.27 -17.07 -8.21
N THR A 297 -0.36 -16.35 -9.13
CA THR A 297 0.03 -14.98 -9.47
C THR A 297 -0.16 -14.02 -8.29
N ALA A 298 -1.26 -14.14 -7.53
CA ALA A 298 -1.45 -13.32 -6.32
C ALA A 298 -0.37 -13.56 -5.29
N ASP A 299 -0.02 -14.82 -5.03
CA ASP A 299 1.01 -15.23 -4.08
C ASP A 299 2.39 -14.74 -4.56
N ILE A 300 2.75 -14.94 -5.83
CA ILE A 300 3.99 -14.41 -6.43
C ILE A 300 4.04 -12.88 -6.33
N VAL A 301 2.97 -12.17 -6.68
CA VAL A 301 2.89 -10.72 -6.55
C VAL A 301 3.09 -10.30 -5.10
N ALA A 302 2.42 -10.96 -4.15
CA ALA A 302 2.61 -10.68 -2.73
C ALA A 302 4.08 -10.84 -2.34
N TYR A 303 4.73 -11.95 -2.71
CA TYR A 303 6.15 -12.18 -2.48
C TYR A 303 7.03 -11.07 -3.07
N LEU A 304 6.91 -10.80 -4.38
CA LEU A 304 7.75 -9.84 -5.08
C LEU A 304 7.59 -8.40 -4.56
N TYR A 305 6.36 -8.02 -4.21
CA TYR A 305 6.06 -6.67 -3.77
C TYR A 305 6.40 -6.49 -2.29
N THR A 306 6.11 -7.46 -1.42
CA THR A 306 6.43 -7.35 0.02
C THR A 306 7.85 -7.76 0.36
N ALA A 307 8.63 -8.29 -0.58
CA ALA A 307 10.01 -8.69 -0.37
C ALA A 307 10.85 -7.59 0.29
N HIS A 308 10.57 -6.31 0.01
CA HIS A 308 11.24 -5.16 0.64
C HIS A 308 10.49 -4.49 1.78
N TYR A 309 9.29 -4.95 2.14
CA TYR A 309 8.45 -4.28 3.13
C TYR A 309 9.09 -4.29 4.53
N PHE A 310 9.75 -5.40 4.91
CA PHE A 310 10.51 -5.51 6.16
C PHE A 310 12.01 -5.78 5.96
N ASP A 311 12.52 -5.69 4.72
CA ASP A 311 13.84 -6.23 4.28
C ASP A 311 15.07 -5.47 4.77
N ARG A 312 14.87 -4.50 5.67
CA ARG A 312 15.98 -3.95 6.44
C ARG A 312 16.30 -4.93 7.56
N ALA A 313 16.99 -5.99 7.18
CA ALA A 313 17.57 -7.04 8.00
C ALA A 313 17.75 -6.56 9.45
N ALA A 314 16.82 -7.01 10.30
CA ALA A 314 16.70 -6.79 11.74
C ALA A 314 17.68 -5.74 12.29
N GLY A 315 17.24 -4.48 12.43
CA GLY A 315 18.06 -3.35 12.89
C GLY A 315 19.09 -3.69 13.99
N SER A 316 20.16 -2.94 14.13
CA SER A 316 21.20 -3.24 15.12
C SER A 316 20.83 -2.66 16.49
N THR A 317 20.85 -3.49 17.53
CA THR A 317 20.74 -3.01 18.92
C THR A 317 21.90 -2.08 19.28
N THR A 318 23.11 -2.36 18.78
CA THR A 318 24.30 -1.54 19.00
C THR A 318 24.16 -0.17 18.34
N ARG A 319 23.77 -0.12 17.06
CA ARG A 319 23.56 1.18 16.37
C ARG A 319 22.37 1.93 16.96
N GLY A 320 21.28 1.24 17.30
CA GLY A 320 20.13 1.85 17.96
C GLY A 320 20.49 2.48 19.30
N ARG A 321 21.36 1.82 20.09
CA ARG A 321 21.91 2.40 21.33
C ARG A 321 22.74 3.65 21.08
N GLN A 322 23.56 3.66 20.03
CA GLN A 322 24.32 4.86 19.66
C GLN A 322 23.39 5.98 19.20
N LEU A 323 22.35 5.65 18.43
CA LEU A 323 21.37 6.60 17.90
C LEU A 323 20.58 7.32 19.00
N VAL A 324 20.15 6.64 20.07
CA VAL A 324 19.42 7.34 21.15
C VAL A 324 20.28 8.44 21.79
N GLN A 325 21.61 8.29 21.79
CA GLN A 325 22.53 9.30 22.27
C GLN A 325 22.82 10.37 21.20
N SER A 326 23.22 9.97 19.99
CA SER A 326 23.64 10.89 18.94
C SER A 326 22.49 11.71 18.34
N LYS A 327 21.26 11.19 18.35
CA LYS A 327 20.04 11.93 17.96
C LYS A 327 19.47 12.77 19.09
N GLY A 328 20.14 12.86 20.24
CA GLY A 328 19.74 13.71 21.36
C GLY A 328 18.51 13.24 22.13
N CYS A 329 18.04 12.01 21.93
CA CYS A 329 16.86 11.48 22.63
C CYS A 329 17.06 11.50 24.15
N LEU A 330 18.30 11.25 24.60
CA LEU A 330 18.67 11.24 26.01
C LEU A 330 18.70 12.62 26.68
N ALA A 331 18.49 13.73 25.95
CA ALA A 331 18.31 15.04 26.56
C ALA A 331 17.01 15.12 27.38
N CYS A 332 15.98 14.37 26.96
CA CYS A 332 14.68 14.32 27.63
C CYS A 332 14.41 12.94 28.24
N HIS A 333 14.81 11.87 27.56
CA HIS A 333 14.59 10.50 28.00
C HIS A 333 15.79 9.94 28.77
N SER A 334 15.56 8.85 29.49
CA SER A 334 16.61 8.05 30.11
C SER A 334 16.58 6.60 29.64
N VAL A 335 17.67 5.88 29.88
CA VAL A 335 17.76 4.43 29.76
C VAL A 335 18.32 3.88 31.06
N ARG A 336 17.53 3.10 31.80
CA ARG A 336 17.91 2.52 33.10
C ARG A 336 18.44 3.60 34.06
N GLY A 337 17.69 4.70 34.19
CA GLY A 337 17.98 5.84 35.05
C GLY A 337 19.10 6.77 34.56
N LYS A 338 19.69 6.51 33.38
CA LYS A 338 20.76 7.34 32.81
C LYS A 338 20.24 8.19 31.64
N GLY A 339 20.34 9.51 31.76
CA GLY A 339 19.88 10.47 30.76
C GLY A 339 19.00 11.57 31.38
N GLY A 340 18.12 12.14 30.57
CA GLY A 340 17.15 13.14 30.99
C GLY A 340 16.05 12.57 31.90
N THR A 341 15.50 13.44 32.74
CA THR A 341 14.41 13.15 33.69
C THR A 341 13.08 13.76 33.26
N VAL A 342 13.05 14.40 32.08
CA VAL A 342 11.88 15.13 31.56
C VAL A 342 10.79 14.18 31.04
N SER A 343 11.20 13.05 30.48
CA SER A 343 10.31 12.05 29.88
C SER A 343 10.67 10.64 30.34
N ALA A 344 9.86 9.67 29.90
CA ALA A 344 9.94 8.28 30.36
C ALA A 344 11.31 7.64 30.11
N ASP A 345 11.69 6.74 31.02
CA ASP A 345 12.81 5.81 30.83
C ASP A 345 12.41 4.74 29.81
N PHE A 346 13.18 4.61 28.74
CA PHE A 346 12.91 3.64 27.68
C PHE A 346 12.95 2.18 28.16
N ALA A 347 13.67 1.88 29.23
CA ALA A 347 13.78 0.53 29.78
C ALA A 347 12.58 0.11 30.63
N THR A 348 11.79 1.05 31.16
CA THR A 348 10.58 0.76 31.95
C THR A 348 9.29 1.09 31.19
N SER A 349 9.41 1.73 30.02
CA SER A 349 8.28 2.07 29.17
C SER A 349 7.62 0.83 28.58
N ARG A 350 6.30 0.70 28.75
CA ARG A 350 5.47 -0.40 28.19
C ARG A 350 5.25 -0.29 26.67
N VAL A 351 5.85 0.71 26.03
CA VAL A 351 5.59 1.13 24.66
C VAL A 351 6.42 0.39 23.61
N THR A 352 7.43 -0.38 24.03
CA THR A 352 8.49 -0.90 23.14
C THR A 352 8.26 -2.32 22.63
N GLY A 353 7.01 -2.83 22.68
CA GLY A 353 6.69 -4.23 22.35
C GLY A 353 6.75 -4.61 20.87
N SER A 354 6.62 -3.65 19.94
CA SER A 354 6.74 -3.88 18.49
C SER A 354 7.18 -2.63 17.73
N ALA A 355 7.59 -2.78 16.47
CA ALA A 355 7.93 -1.64 15.62
C ALA A 355 6.74 -0.67 15.46
N ALA A 356 5.53 -1.21 15.29
CA ALA A 356 4.31 -0.43 15.19
C ALA A 356 3.97 0.30 16.50
N SER A 357 4.23 -0.31 17.67
CA SER A 357 3.97 0.35 18.96
C SER A 357 4.92 1.53 19.20
N VAL A 358 6.18 1.42 18.79
CA VAL A 358 7.14 2.52 18.85
C VAL A 358 6.68 3.69 17.97
N ILE A 359 6.31 3.44 16.72
CA ILE A 359 5.81 4.48 15.80
C ILE A 359 4.51 5.10 16.35
N ALA A 360 3.57 4.30 16.85
CA ALA A 360 2.32 4.77 17.44
C ALA A 360 2.58 5.70 18.62
N ALA A 361 3.52 5.37 19.49
CA ALA A 361 3.85 6.22 20.63
C ALA A 361 4.65 7.46 20.24
N MET A 362 5.55 7.37 19.27
CA MET A 362 6.18 8.56 18.69
C MET A 362 5.10 9.52 18.16
N TRP A 363 4.10 9.01 17.44
CA TRP A 363 2.95 9.80 16.98
C TRP A 363 2.14 10.39 18.15
N ASN A 364 1.72 9.57 19.11
CA ASN A 364 0.87 10.02 20.22
C ASN A 364 1.59 11.00 21.17
N HIS A 365 2.89 10.80 21.39
CA HIS A 365 3.71 11.65 22.27
C HIS A 365 4.20 12.93 21.58
N SER A 366 4.20 12.97 20.24
CA SER A 366 4.79 14.03 19.42
C SER A 366 4.36 15.45 19.80
N ARG A 367 3.09 15.67 20.18
CA ARG A 367 2.61 17.01 20.57
C ARG A 367 3.42 17.57 21.73
N SER A 368 3.58 16.78 22.79
CA SER A 368 4.35 17.18 23.96
C SER A 368 5.84 17.33 23.65
N MET A 369 6.37 16.50 22.75
CA MET A 369 7.75 16.62 22.27
C MET A 369 7.96 17.93 21.49
N GLU A 370 7.05 18.28 20.58
CA GLU A 370 7.07 19.54 19.83
C GLU A 370 7.03 20.75 20.77
N GLU A 371 6.08 20.78 21.70
CA GLU A 371 5.92 21.88 22.66
C GLU A 371 7.16 22.06 23.54
N LYS A 372 7.76 20.95 24.00
CA LYS A 372 8.98 21.00 24.82
C LYS A 372 10.21 21.39 23.99
N ALA A 373 10.34 20.85 22.79
CA ALA A 373 11.41 21.16 21.85
C ALA A 373 11.42 22.66 21.50
N LEU A 374 10.25 23.25 21.25
CA LEU A 374 10.08 24.69 21.07
C LEU A 374 10.53 25.48 22.30
N LYS A 375 10.10 25.07 23.51
CA LYS A 375 10.49 25.75 24.77
C LYS A 375 11.99 25.66 25.07
N GLN A 376 12.65 24.57 24.68
CA GLN A 376 14.07 24.34 24.92
C GLN A 376 14.97 24.74 23.75
N ASN A 377 14.40 25.29 22.68
CA ASN A 377 15.09 25.61 21.43
C ASN A 377 15.91 24.41 20.86
N VAL A 378 15.34 23.21 20.95
CA VAL A 378 15.93 21.97 20.43
C VAL A 378 15.15 21.54 19.19
N LYS A 379 15.84 21.08 18.15
CA LYS A 379 15.19 20.49 16.97
C LYS A 379 14.88 19.02 17.22
N LEU A 380 13.68 18.57 16.82
CA LEU A 380 13.39 17.13 16.84
C LEU A 380 14.30 16.40 15.83
N PRO A 381 14.79 15.20 16.18
CA PRO A 381 15.69 14.46 15.31
C PRO A 381 14.98 14.02 14.03
N VAL A 382 15.69 14.10 12.90
CA VAL A 382 15.26 13.47 11.65
C VAL A 382 15.79 12.04 11.62
N LEU A 383 14.95 11.11 11.19
CA LEU A 383 15.26 9.68 11.11
C LEU A 383 15.18 9.18 9.68
N THR A 384 16.11 8.33 9.27
CA THR A 384 15.94 7.46 8.10
C THR A 384 15.17 6.20 8.51
N GLY A 385 14.63 5.45 7.54
CA GLY A 385 14.00 4.17 7.84
C GLY A 385 14.97 3.15 8.45
N ALA A 386 16.25 3.16 8.05
CA ALA A 386 17.28 2.31 8.67
C ALA A 386 17.54 2.69 10.13
N GLU A 387 17.61 3.99 10.44
CA GLU A 387 17.76 4.47 11.83
C GLU A 387 16.54 4.12 12.67
N LEU A 388 15.32 4.21 12.13
CA LEU A 388 14.11 3.79 12.84
C LEU A 388 14.11 2.27 13.10
N ALA A 389 14.57 1.46 12.14
CA ALA A 389 14.73 0.02 12.35
C ALA A 389 15.72 -0.29 13.49
N ASP A 390 16.87 0.40 13.52
CA ASP A 390 17.87 0.26 14.58
C ASP A 390 17.32 0.69 15.96
N LEU A 391 16.62 1.82 16.02
CA LEU A 391 15.98 2.33 17.24
C LEU A 391 14.93 1.35 17.77
N THR A 392 14.01 0.89 16.92
CA THR A 392 12.95 -0.06 17.33
C THR A 392 13.53 -1.36 17.86
N ARG A 393 14.59 -1.88 17.22
CA ARG A 393 15.30 -3.08 17.69
C ARG A 393 15.95 -2.86 19.05
N TYR A 394 16.67 -1.76 19.23
CA TYR A 394 17.29 -1.44 20.51
C TYR A 394 16.26 -1.30 21.61
N LEU A 395 15.19 -0.51 21.39
CA LEU A 395 14.13 -0.30 22.36
C LEU A 395 13.41 -1.61 22.74
N GLY A 396 13.14 -2.48 21.76
CA GLY A 396 12.58 -3.81 22.03
C GLY A 396 13.51 -4.69 22.87
N SER A 397 14.83 -4.56 22.71
CA SER A 397 15.82 -5.29 23.53
C SER A 397 15.86 -4.83 24.99
N LEU A 398 15.35 -3.63 25.30
CA LEU A 398 15.30 -3.12 26.67
C LEU A 398 14.17 -3.75 27.49
N ALA A 399 13.08 -4.15 26.83
CA ALA A 399 11.93 -4.83 27.47
C ALA A 399 12.26 -6.27 27.90
N ALA A 400 13.24 -6.92 27.26
CA ALA A 400 13.67 -8.26 27.58
C ALA A 400 14.89 -8.26 28.52
N ARG A 401 14.69 -8.47 29.83
CA ARG A 401 15.71 -9.11 30.67
C ARG A 401 15.13 -10.05 31.73
N PRO A 402 15.88 -11.13 32.06
CA PRO A 402 15.40 -12.32 32.73
C PRO A 402 15.10 -12.07 34.21
N THR A 403 14.13 -12.83 34.72
CA THR A 403 13.90 -13.02 36.15
C THR A 403 15.23 -13.31 36.86
N PRO A 404 15.51 -12.68 38.01
CA PRO A 404 16.69 -13.01 38.79
C PRO A 404 16.63 -14.48 39.19
N LYS A 405 17.72 -15.24 39.01
CA LYS A 405 17.81 -16.60 39.55
C LYS A 405 17.54 -16.52 41.06
N PRO A 406 16.65 -17.37 41.61
CA PRO A 406 16.46 -17.44 43.05
C PRO A 406 17.79 -17.83 43.70
N LYS A 407 18.09 -17.13 44.80
CA LYS A 407 19.30 -17.33 45.61
C LYS A 407 19.32 -18.70 46.25
#